data_AF-A0A413QSS9-F1
#
_entry.id   AF-A0A413QSS9-F1
#
_cell.length_a   1.000
_cell.length_b   1.000
_cell.length_c   1.000
_cell.angle_alpha   90.00
_cell.angle_beta   90.00
_cell.angle_gamma   90.00
#
_symmetry.space_group_name_H-M   'P 1'
#
loop_
_entity.id
_entity.type
_entity.pdbx_description
1 polymer ?
#
loop_
_entity_poly.entity_id
_entity_poly.type
_entity_poly.pdbx_seq_one_letter_code
_entity_poly.pdbx_strand_id
1 'polypeptide(L)'
;MKQWEKIIATACVGTGLLWMGTVLPAQAAPAAGHFANGAMSHRRSFLAGAFLDKGIAAYKSGNYTLALQYFHDADEHGHSKASRYIGLCYENGYGVEKNLKTAVQWYTKAMQRGDVTGTYYLGHMYEDGLGVAVDYTRAREMYEKASYRSDIISAPAQNALGRMYEKGEGVPANLSMARQWYEKASMAGYEEATDALVRLGEPIRVTTPRVMTQRVMAGHSTDIVNGVTQIDSSYIWKPVQSIDFSSKHDVFIKNSDGSLTPMDEPWFDAEEIAPGTWKIQSDGDYCYLLEGDSIAVMIDCGYGAGNIRQYAETLTTKPVKYVINTHYHFDHTANDAYFDAAFMTAESIPYATVPYTSFSGITFPRDYPVITVTDGYTLNLGNRELKIIAFPHSNHTLGGIAILDKSRRILFSGDEFLFPSKAELNISLEDFAENMKRIENVRSDFDVLYAGTGKKDGTMFDQYYQAAMYGISPQMTYTLSDKTQKRTETLEKTADGHIIYTRGSVRPGDQTENAPENIPQGQRATYTYNGFAVSFIVPGKATDTK
;
A
#
# COMPACT_ATOMS: atom_id res chain seq x y z
N MET A 1 -15.62 -18.80 -23.83
CA MET A 1 -15.64 -19.79 -22.72
C MET A 1 -14.44 -19.73 -21.77
N LYS A 2 -13.38 -18.91 -21.97
CA LYS A 2 -12.24 -18.80 -21.02
C LYS A 2 -12.07 -17.43 -20.33
N GLN A 3 -13.03 -16.50 -20.47
CA GLN A 3 -12.84 -15.09 -20.07
C GLN A 3 -13.79 -14.60 -18.96
N TRP A 4 -14.78 -15.41 -18.56
CA TRP A 4 -15.85 -14.98 -17.63
C TRP A 4 -15.71 -15.46 -16.18
N GLU A 5 -14.81 -16.41 -15.90
CA GLU A 5 -14.49 -16.82 -14.51
C GLU A 5 -13.79 -15.71 -13.71
N LYS A 6 -13.14 -14.74 -14.38
CA LYS A 6 -12.40 -13.64 -13.72
C LYS A 6 -13.28 -12.57 -13.06
N ILE A 7 -14.53 -12.38 -13.51
CA ILE A 7 -15.39 -11.28 -13.03
C ILE A 7 -16.14 -11.64 -11.74
N ILE A 8 -16.30 -12.94 -11.45
CA ILE A 8 -17.19 -13.41 -10.38
C ILE A 8 -16.49 -13.42 -9.00
N ALA A 9 -15.16 -13.35 -8.96
CA ALA A 9 -14.39 -13.40 -7.71
C ALA A 9 -14.31 -12.06 -6.94
N THR A 10 -14.67 -10.93 -7.57
CA THR A 10 -14.35 -9.55 -7.16
C THR A 10 -15.49 -8.82 -6.45
N ALA A 11 -16.54 -9.52 -6.03
CA ALA A 11 -17.82 -8.90 -5.70
C ALA A 11 -18.24 -9.09 -4.22
N CYS A 12 -17.28 -9.39 -3.33
CA CYS A 12 -17.48 -10.02 -2.03
C CYS A 12 -16.70 -9.31 -0.90
N VAL A 13 -17.37 -9.11 0.23
CA VAL A 13 -16.90 -8.59 1.53
C VAL A 13 -16.71 -7.08 1.69
N GLY A 14 -17.46 -6.53 2.65
CA GLY A 14 -17.20 -5.25 3.31
C GLY A 14 -18.36 -4.86 4.23
N THR A 15 -18.29 -5.17 5.53
CA THR A 15 -18.74 -4.28 6.63
C THR A 15 -18.15 -4.71 7.99
N GLY A 16 -17.70 -3.72 8.77
CA GLY A 16 -17.34 -3.83 10.18
C GLY A 16 -17.12 -2.44 10.78
N LEU A 17 -18.13 -1.90 11.48
CA LEU A 17 -18.16 -0.58 12.15
C LEU A 17 -17.70 -0.68 13.62
N LEU A 18 -17.13 0.40 14.16
CA LEU A 18 -17.21 0.77 15.58
C LEU A 18 -17.11 2.30 15.75
N TRP A 19 -18.07 2.90 16.47
CA TRP A 19 -18.11 4.30 16.90
C TRP A 19 -18.52 4.33 18.39
N MET A 20 -17.94 5.23 19.18
CA MET A 20 -18.40 5.58 20.55
C MET A 20 -18.70 7.09 20.63
N GLY A 21 -19.82 7.42 21.32
CA GLY A 21 -20.47 8.74 21.42
C GLY A 21 -19.82 9.74 22.39
N THR A 22 -20.44 10.80 22.93
CA THR A 22 -21.83 11.29 23.17
C THR A 22 -21.76 12.84 23.40
N VAL A 23 -22.84 13.67 23.46
CA VAL A 23 -23.69 14.04 24.63
C VAL A 23 -24.91 14.92 24.21
N LEU A 24 -26.01 14.79 24.98
CA LEU A 24 -27.42 15.32 24.95
C LEU A 24 -27.60 16.79 25.48
N PRO A 25 -28.80 17.37 25.86
CA PRO A 25 -30.22 16.92 25.87
C PRO A 25 -31.34 17.98 25.54
N ALA A 26 -32.61 17.54 25.45
CA ALA A 26 -33.79 18.21 26.06
C ALA A 26 -35.02 17.27 26.19
N GLN A 27 -35.83 17.47 27.24
CA GLN A 27 -36.72 16.53 27.96
C GLN A 27 -38.20 16.48 27.51
N ALA A 28 -38.87 15.33 27.68
CA ALA A 28 -40.09 15.10 28.51
C ALA A 28 -40.72 13.70 28.26
N ALA A 29 -41.38 13.13 29.29
CA ALA A 29 -41.61 11.70 29.53
C ALA A 29 -43.03 11.17 29.12
N PRO A 30 -43.53 9.99 29.59
CA PRO A 30 -43.43 8.69 28.91
C PRO A 30 -44.79 7.96 28.70
N ALA A 31 -44.88 7.01 27.77
CA ALA A 31 -45.82 5.87 27.87
C ALA A 31 -45.42 4.74 26.90
N ALA A 32 -45.65 3.50 27.34
CA ALA A 32 -45.09 2.27 26.82
C ALA A 32 -45.54 1.88 25.40
N GLY A 33 -44.60 1.30 24.64
CA GLY A 33 -44.90 0.43 23.50
C GLY A 33 -44.03 0.68 22.28
N HIS A 34 -43.22 -0.32 21.92
CA HIS A 34 -42.50 -0.48 20.64
C HIS A 34 -41.05 0.05 20.57
N PHE A 35 -40.15 -0.53 21.37
CA PHE A 35 -38.73 -0.63 21.02
C PHE A 35 -38.42 -2.05 20.51
N ALA A 36 -38.54 -2.27 19.20
CA ALA A 36 -38.06 -3.51 18.56
C ALA A 36 -37.43 -3.33 17.17
N ASN A 37 -37.33 -2.11 16.62
CA ASN A 37 -36.90 -1.93 15.22
C ASN A 37 -35.41 -1.58 15.00
N GLY A 38 -34.68 -1.07 15.99
CA GLY A 38 -33.26 -0.73 15.82
C GLY A 38 -32.31 -1.94 15.87
N ALA A 39 -32.50 -2.84 16.83
CA ALA A 39 -31.66 -4.02 16.97
C ALA A 39 -31.92 -5.10 15.90
N MET A 40 -33.16 -5.18 15.38
CA MET A 40 -33.51 -6.12 14.30
C MET A 40 -32.92 -5.71 12.95
N SER A 41 -32.87 -4.42 12.61
CA SER A 41 -32.31 -3.98 11.32
C SER A 41 -30.80 -4.20 11.25
N HIS A 42 -30.08 -3.96 12.36
CA HIS A 42 -28.64 -4.24 12.47
C HIS A 42 -28.33 -5.74 12.46
N ARG A 43 -29.11 -6.58 13.17
CA ARG A 43 -28.93 -8.04 13.12
C ARG A 43 -29.25 -8.64 11.74
N ARG A 44 -30.29 -8.14 11.06
CA ARG A 44 -30.64 -8.58 9.69
C ARG A 44 -29.52 -8.24 8.71
N SER A 45 -28.95 -7.03 8.78
CA SER A 45 -27.84 -6.60 7.93
C SER A 45 -26.58 -7.47 8.10
N PHE A 46 -26.21 -7.78 9.35
CA PHE A 46 -25.05 -8.64 9.65
C PHE A 46 -25.23 -10.08 9.13
N LEU A 47 -26.41 -10.67 9.34
CA LEU A 47 -26.72 -12.01 8.85
C LEU A 47 -26.76 -12.06 7.32
N ALA A 48 -27.34 -11.05 6.67
CA ALA A 48 -27.40 -10.97 5.22
C ALA A 48 -26.00 -10.92 4.58
N GLY A 49 -25.05 -10.19 5.19
CA GLY A 49 -23.65 -10.17 4.77
C GLY A 49 -22.96 -11.52 4.93
N ALA A 50 -23.15 -12.17 6.09
CA ALA A 50 -22.55 -13.47 6.36
C ALA A 50 -23.03 -14.58 5.40
N PHE A 51 -24.33 -14.59 5.05
CA PHE A 51 -24.85 -15.51 4.03
C PHE A 51 -24.24 -15.23 2.67
N LEU A 52 -24.13 -13.96 2.27
CA LEU A 52 -23.53 -13.60 1.00
C LEU A 52 -22.07 -14.10 0.90
N ASP A 53 -21.27 -13.88 1.94
CA ASP A 53 -19.87 -14.28 1.97
C ASP A 53 -19.70 -15.81 1.91
N LYS A 54 -20.56 -16.56 2.61
CA LYS A 54 -20.61 -18.03 2.51
C LYS A 54 -21.00 -18.49 1.12
N GLY A 55 -21.99 -17.85 0.50
CA GLY A 55 -22.41 -18.16 -0.86
C GLY A 55 -21.28 -17.95 -1.87
N ILE A 56 -20.53 -16.87 -1.73
CA ILE A 56 -19.34 -16.60 -2.54
C ILE A 56 -18.26 -17.66 -2.32
N ALA A 57 -17.97 -18.04 -1.09
CA ALA A 57 -16.97 -19.05 -0.79
C ALA A 57 -17.36 -20.42 -1.39
N ALA A 58 -18.63 -20.79 -1.29
CA ALA A 58 -19.17 -21.99 -1.92
C ALA A 58 -19.08 -21.89 -3.46
N TYR A 59 -19.37 -20.72 -4.04
CA TYR A 59 -19.25 -20.49 -5.47
C TYR A 59 -17.80 -20.66 -5.96
N LYS A 60 -16.83 -20.06 -5.25
CA LYS A 60 -15.38 -20.15 -5.57
C LYS A 60 -14.83 -21.58 -5.45
N SER A 61 -15.39 -22.39 -4.56
CA SER A 61 -15.02 -23.80 -4.40
C SER A 61 -15.76 -24.74 -5.35
N GLY A 62 -16.58 -24.21 -6.28
CA GLY A 62 -17.35 -25.00 -7.24
C GLY A 62 -18.59 -25.68 -6.64
N ASN A 63 -18.93 -25.43 -5.37
CA ASN A 63 -20.13 -25.96 -4.74
C ASN A 63 -21.34 -25.06 -5.03
N TYR A 64 -21.79 -25.09 -6.28
CA TYR A 64 -22.79 -24.15 -6.78
C TYR A 64 -24.19 -24.32 -6.17
N THR A 65 -24.58 -25.55 -5.80
CA THR A 65 -25.87 -25.79 -5.13
C THR A 65 -25.89 -25.11 -3.76
N LEU A 66 -24.81 -25.24 -2.98
CA LEU A 66 -24.67 -24.58 -1.69
C LEU A 66 -24.54 -23.06 -1.84
N ALA A 67 -23.82 -22.60 -2.88
CA ALA A 67 -23.71 -21.19 -3.20
C ALA A 67 -25.09 -20.56 -3.44
N LEU A 68 -25.90 -21.20 -4.29
CA LEU A 68 -27.25 -20.76 -4.62
C LEU A 68 -28.15 -20.68 -3.39
N GLN A 69 -28.09 -21.68 -2.50
CA GLN A 69 -28.82 -21.66 -1.23
C GLN A 69 -28.46 -20.42 -0.40
N TYR A 70 -27.17 -20.18 -0.19
CA TYR A 70 -26.72 -19.01 0.58
C TYR A 70 -27.02 -17.67 -0.10
N PHE A 71 -27.06 -17.61 -1.43
CA PHE A 71 -27.50 -16.41 -2.14
C PHE A 71 -28.99 -16.15 -1.93
N HIS A 72 -29.83 -17.19 -1.91
CA HIS A 72 -31.24 -17.06 -1.54
C HIS A 72 -31.39 -16.59 -0.10
N ASP A 73 -30.66 -17.18 0.85
CA ASP A 73 -30.68 -16.75 2.25
C ASP A 73 -30.28 -15.26 2.37
N ALA A 74 -29.22 -14.83 1.66
CA ALA A 74 -28.78 -13.44 1.65
C ALA A 74 -29.84 -12.48 1.04
N ASP A 75 -30.54 -12.90 -0.01
CA ASP A 75 -31.61 -12.12 -0.66
C ASP A 75 -32.85 -11.97 0.25
N GLU A 76 -33.24 -13.05 0.93
CA GLU A 76 -34.35 -13.06 1.91
C GLU A 76 -34.05 -12.15 3.11
N HIS A 77 -32.78 -12.09 3.53
CA HIS A 77 -32.33 -11.19 4.60
C HIS A 77 -32.01 -9.77 4.10
N GLY A 78 -32.22 -9.48 2.81
CA GLY A 78 -32.21 -8.13 2.25
C GLY A 78 -30.85 -7.64 1.74
N HIS A 79 -29.88 -8.53 1.50
CA HIS A 79 -28.60 -8.11 0.93
C HIS A 79 -28.78 -7.65 -0.53
N SER A 80 -28.39 -6.41 -0.85
CA SER A 80 -28.58 -5.80 -2.18
C SER A 80 -27.89 -6.56 -3.31
N LYS A 81 -26.67 -7.06 -3.06
CA LYS A 81 -25.87 -7.85 -4.02
C LYS A 81 -26.34 -9.29 -4.24
N ALA A 82 -27.24 -9.85 -3.43
CA ALA A 82 -27.60 -11.27 -3.55
C ALA A 82 -28.32 -11.59 -4.88
N SER A 83 -29.25 -10.72 -5.29
CA SER A 83 -30.04 -10.88 -6.52
C SER A 83 -29.18 -11.08 -7.77
N ARG A 84 -28.03 -10.40 -7.90
CA ARG A 84 -27.15 -10.59 -9.07
C ARG A 84 -26.50 -11.97 -9.11
N TYR A 85 -26.13 -12.55 -7.97
CA TYR A 85 -25.50 -13.87 -7.93
C TYR A 85 -26.52 -14.97 -8.22
N ILE A 86 -27.76 -14.81 -7.77
CA ILE A 86 -28.86 -15.71 -8.14
C ILE A 86 -29.11 -15.64 -9.66
N GLY A 87 -29.16 -14.42 -10.22
CA GLY A 87 -29.27 -14.22 -11.67
C GLY A 87 -28.18 -14.95 -12.45
N LEU A 88 -26.94 -14.85 -11.99
CA LEU A 88 -25.77 -15.51 -12.59
C LEU A 88 -25.86 -17.04 -12.55
N CYS A 89 -26.39 -17.59 -11.45
CA CYS A 89 -26.63 -19.03 -11.33
C CYS A 89 -27.63 -19.51 -12.37
N TYR A 90 -28.74 -18.78 -12.56
CA TYR A 90 -29.72 -19.10 -13.61
C TYR A 90 -29.19 -18.86 -15.02
N GLU A 91 -28.34 -17.86 -15.25
CA GLU A 91 -27.77 -17.58 -16.56
C GLU A 91 -26.84 -18.72 -17.04
N ASN A 92 -26.06 -19.28 -16.11
CA ASN A 92 -25.02 -20.27 -16.41
C ASN A 92 -25.40 -21.71 -16.04
N GLY A 93 -26.49 -21.91 -15.29
CA GLY A 93 -26.88 -23.22 -14.78
C GLY A 93 -26.03 -23.70 -13.58
N TYR A 94 -25.55 -22.77 -12.76
CA TYR A 94 -24.75 -23.11 -11.58
C TYR A 94 -25.64 -23.49 -10.41
N GLY A 95 -25.67 -24.79 -10.08
CA GLY A 95 -26.47 -25.33 -8.96
C GLY A 95 -27.98 -25.36 -9.22
N VAL A 96 -28.42 -24.95 -10.42
CA VAL A 96 -29.80 -24.94 -10.91
C VAL A 96 -29.81 -25.13 -12.42
N GLU A 97 -30.93 -25.55 -13.01
CA GLU A 97 -31.08 -25.58 -14.47
C GLU A 97 -30.96 -24.16 -15.06
N LYS A 98 -30.22 -24.03 -16.16
CA LYS A 98 -30.04 -22.76 -16.86
C LYS A 98 -31.38 -22.22 -17.36
N ASN A 99 -31.72 -20.99 -16.96
CA ASN A 99 -32.94 -20.30 -17.37
C ASN A 99 -32.69 -18.78 -17.51
N LEU A 100 -32.52 -18.34 -18.75
CA LEU A 100 -32.23 -16.93 -19.06
C LEU A 100 -33.39 -15.98 -18.72
N LYS A 101 -34.65 -16.43 -18.84
CA LYS A 101 -35.82 -15.60 -18.46
C LYS A 101 -35.83 -15.32 -16.97
N THR A 102 -35.50 -16.33 -16.16
CA THR A 102 -35.37 -16.17 -14.71
C THR A 102 -34.16 -15.31 -14.35
N ALA A 103 -33.03 -15.44 -15.05
CA ALA A 103 -31.87 -14.56 -14.86
C ALA A 103 -32.23 -13.07 -15.07
N VAL A 104 -32.99 -12.74 -16.12
CA VAL A 104 -33.47 -11.38 -16.38
C VAL A 104 -34.32 -10.85 -15.21
N GLN A 105 -35.20 -11.67 -14.65
CA GLN A 105 -36.02 -11.28 -13.49
C GLN A 105 -35.14 -10.94 -12.28
N TRP A 106 -34.10 -11.74 -12.02
CA TRP A 106 -33.16 -11.51 -10.92
C TRP A 106 -32.26 -10.30 -11.13
N TYR A 107 -31.76 -10.06 -12.34
CA TYR A 107 -31.01 -8.84 -12.65
C TYR A 107 -31.88 -7.58 -12.60
N THR A 108 -33.15 -7.67 -13.01
CA THR A 108 -34.13 -6.59 -12.81
C THR A 108 -34.32 -6.27 -11.33
N LYS A 109 -34.45 -7.30 -10.49
CA LYS A 109 -34.51 -7.13 -9.02
C LYS A 109 -33.23 -6.52 -8.46
N ALA A 110 -32.06 -6.90 -8.98
CA ALA A 110 -30.76 -6.33 -8.58
C ALA A 110 -30.69 -4.83 -8.91
N MET A 111 -31.09 -4.44 -10.13
CA MET A 111 -31.19 -3.03 -10.54
C MET A 111 -32.13 -2.23 -9.62
N GLN A 112 -33.32 -2.76 -9.31
CA GLN A 112 -34.27 -2.08 -8.41
C GLN A 112 -33.72 -1.85 -7.00
N ARG A 113 -32.72 -2.65 -6.58
CA ARG A 113 -32.00 -2.49 -5.31
C ARG A 113 -30.71 -1.67 -5.43
N GLY A 114 -30.48 -1.04 -6.58
CA GLY A 114 -29.32 -0.18 -6.82
C GLY A 114 -28.00 -0.93 -7.08
N ASP A 115 -28.04 -2.23 -7.39
CA ASP A 115 -26.82 -2.98 -7.71
C ASP A 115 -26.33 -2.66 -9.13
N VAL A 116 -25.17 -2.00 -9.20
CA VAL A 116 -24.55 -1.55 -10.46
C VAL A 116 -24.20 -2.73 -11.36
N THR A 117 -23.61 -3.79 -10.81
CA THR A 117 -23.18 -4.95 -11.59
C THR A 117 -24.39 -5.74 -12.13
N GLY A 118 -25.42 -5.94 -11.32
CA GLY A 118 -26.68 -6.53 -11.79
C GLY A 118 -27.39 -5.68 -12.85
N THR A 119 -27.31 -4.35 -12.74
CA THR A 119 -27.82 -3.43 -13.76
C THR A 119 -27.05 -3.55 -15.07
N TYR A 120 -25.72 -3.66 -15.01
CA TYR A 120 -24.88 -3.93 -16.18
C TYR A 120 -25.26 -5.26 -16.84
N TYR A 121 -25.38 -6.36 -16.08
CA TYR A 121 -25.80 -7.64 -16.65
C TYR A 121 -27.19 -7.57 -17.28
N LEU A 122 -28.14 -6.83 -16.69
CA LEU A 122 -29.43 -6.61 -17.33
C LEU A 122 -29.30 -5.89 -18.69
N GLY A 123 -28.41 -4.89 -18.79
CA GLY A 123 -28.08 -4.24 -20.06
C GLY A 123 -27.56 -5.23 -21.10
N HIS A 124 -26.66 -6.12 -20.68
CA HIS A 124 -26.10 -7.18 -21.53
C HIS A 124 -27.18 -8.16 -22.02
N MET A 125 -28.13 -8.53 -21.15
CA MET A 125 -29.24 -9.39 -21.56
C MET A 125 -30.10 -8.76 -22.67
N TYR A 126 -30.30 -7.43 -22.63
CA TYR A 126 -30.99 -6.69 -23.69
C TYR A 126 -30.14 -6.46 -24.95
N GLU A 127 -28.83 -6.27 -24.82
CA GLU A 127 -27.89 -6.12 -25.95
C GLU A 127 -27.86 -7.40 -26.80
N ASP A 128 -27.76 -8.57 -26.14
CA ASP A 128 -27.59 -9.88 -26.80
C ASP A 128 -28.91 -10.65 -26.99
N GLY A 129 -30.04 -10.15 -26.47
CA GLY A 129 -31.33 -10.84 -26.56
C GLY A 129 -31.38 -12.16 -25.75
N LEU A 130 -30.75 -12.17 -24.58
CA LEU A 130 -30.67 -13.34 -23.70
C LEU A 130 -31.90 -13.40 -22.79
N GLY A 131 -32.84 -14.31 -23.08
CA GLY A 131 -34.07 -14.45 -22.30
C GLY A 131 -35.09 -13.30 -22.48
N VAL A 132 -34.72 -12.27 -23.25
CA VAL A 132 -35.55 -11.14 -23.71
C VAL A 132 -35.25 -10.88 -25.19
N ALA A 133 -36.09 -10.10 -25.89
CA ALA A 133 -35.75 -9.66 -27.24
C ALA A 133 -34.59 -8.65 -27.21
N VAL A 134 -33.79 -8.60 -28.27
CA VAL A 134 -32.75 -7.58 -28.46
C VAL A 134 -33.41 -6.19 -28.42
N ASP A 135 -32.89 -5.32 -27.55
CA ASP A 135 -33.36 -3.94 -27.39
C ASP A 135 -32.19 -3.04 -26.96
N TYR A 136 -31.50 -2.48 -27.95
CA TYR A 136 -30.35 -1.60 -27.70
C TYR A 136 -30.73 -0.31 -26.96
N THR A 137 -31.97 0.17 -27.08
CA THR A 137 -32.40 1.36 -26.34
C THR A 137 -32.44 1.07 -24.84
N ARG A 138 -33.04 -0.07 -24.46
CA ARG A 138 -33.04 -0.52 -23.06
C ARG A 138 -31.65 -0.88 -22.56
N ALA A 139 -30.83 -1.54 -23.38
CA ALA A 139 -29.44 -1.84 -23.01
C ALA A 139 -28.67 -0.57 -22.65
N ARG A 140 -28.76 0.48 -23.50
CA ARG A 140 -28.14 1.79 -23.24
C ARG A 140 -28.64 2.39 -21.93
N GLU A 141 -29.95 2.41 -21.70
CA GLU A 141 -30.51 2.95 -20.45
C GLU A 141 -29.99 2.22 -19.21
N MET A 142 -29.80 0.90 -19.28
CA MET A 142 -29.21 0.14 -18.19
C MET A 142 -27.73 0.49 -18.01
N TYR A 143 -26.97 0.60 -19.10
CA TYR A 143 -25.56 0.98 -19.01
C TYR A 143 -25.36 2.40 -18.48
N GLU A 144 -26.20 3.36 -18.86
CA GLU A 144 -26.20 4.72 -18.28
C GLU A 144 -26.48 4.69 -16.77
N LYS A 145 -27.45 3.88 -16.35
CA LYS A 145 -27.73 3.66 -14.91
C LYS A 145 -26.61 2.92 -14.19
N ALA A 146 -25.78 2.16 -14.90
CA ALA A 146 -24.62 1.47 -14.32
C ALA A 146 -23.31 2.28 -14.42
N SER A 147 -23.30 3.41 -15.14
CA SER A 147 -22.08 4.18 -15.42
C SER A 147 -21.83 5.36 -14.48
N TYR A 148 -22.68 5.59 -13.47
CA TYR A 148 -22.64 6.80 -12.63
C TYR A 148 -21.45 6.87 -11.66
N ARG A 149 -20.75 5.75 -11.43
CA ARG A 149 -19.55 5.69 -10.58
C ARG A 149 -18.31 6.03 -11.40
N SER A 150 -17.20 6.30 -10.72
CA SER A 150 -15.90 6.59 -11.34
C SER A 150 -14.88 5.49 -11.04
N ASP A 151 -15.34 4.26 -10.81
CA ASP A 151 -14.51 3.10 -10.43
C ASP A 151 -14.73 1.90 -11.37
N ILE A 152 -13.97 0.80 -11.18
CA ILE A 152 -14.05 -0.40 -12.03
C ILE A 152 -15.46 -0.98 -12.12
N ILE A 153 -16.32 -0.76 -11.10
CA ILE A 153 -17.63 -1.40 -11.04
C ILE A 153 -18.50 -0.86 -12.18
N SER A 154 -18.35 0.43 -12.50
CA SER A 154 -19.00 1.08 -13.63
C SER A 154 -18.26 0.93 -14.96
N ALA A 155 -16.98 0.55 -14.95
CA ALA A 155 -16.13 0.57 -16.13
C ALA A 155 -16.63 -0.34 -17.28
N PRO A 156 -17.15 -1.57 -17.02
CA PRO A 156 -17.77 -2.38 -18.07
C PRO A 156 -18.96 -1.69 -18.74
N ALA A 157 -19.79 -0.98 -17.96
CA ALA A 157 -20.93 -0.24 -18.48
C ALA A 157 -20.50 1.00 -19.27
N GLN A 158 -19.50 1.73 -18.79
CA GLN A 158 -18.88 2.85 -19.51
C GLN A 158 -18.26 2.38 -20.83
N ASN A 159 -17.54 1.26 -20.83
CA ASN A 159 -17.00 0.65 -22.04
C ASN A 159 -18.12 0.23 -23.00
N ALA A 160 -19.20 -0.38 -22.49
CA ALA A 160 -20.36 -0.73 -23.31
C ALA A 160 -21.01 0.51 -23.95
N LEU A 161 -21.16 1.62 -23.19
CA LEU A 161 -21.61 2.90 -23.76
C LEU A 161 -20.65 3.40 -24.84
N GLY A 162 -19.34 3.30 -24.62
CA GLY A 162 -18.33 3.58 -25.63
C GLY A 162 -18.57 2.81 -26.92
N ARG A 163 -18.79 1.49 -26.83
CA ARG A 163 -19.11 0.64 -27.99
C ARG A 163 -20.41 1.03 -28.67
N MET A 164 -21.45 1.34 -27.91
CA MET A 164 -22.75 1.73 -28.46
C MET A 164 -22.66 3.04 -29.25
N TYR A 165 -21.93 4.03 -28.72
CA TYR A 165 -21.65 5.27 -29.45
C TYR A 165 -20.68 5.05 -30.64
N GLU A 166 -19.73 4.13 -30.56
CA GLU A 166 -18.85 3.79 -31.68
C GLU A 166 -19.62 3.17 -32.85
N LYS A 167 -20.56 2.26 -32.56
CA LYS A 167 -21.30 1.48 -33.57
C LYS A 167 -22.64 2.09 -33.98
N GLY A 168 -23.20 2.99 -33.18
CA GLY A 168 -24.55 3.52 -33.38
C GLY A 168 -25.67 2.56 -32.95
N GLU A 169 -25.43 1.76 -31.91
CA GLU A 169 -26.39 0.79 -31.36
C GLU A 169 -27.27 1.49 -30.29
N GLY A 170 -28.58 1.61 -30.52
CA GLY A 170 -29.50 2.25 -29.56
C GLY A 170 -29.33 3.78 -29.39
N VAL A 171 -28.39 4.37 -30.13
CA VAL A 171 -28.08 5.81 -30.22
C VAL A 171 -27.39 6.09 -31.55
N PRO A 172 -27.47 7.28 -32.18
CA PRO A 172 -26.66 7.58 -33.35
C PRO A 172 -25.16 7.49 -33.06
N ALA A 173 -24.39 6.96 -34.02
CA ALA A 173 -22.95 6.83 -33.88
C ALA A 173 -22.29 8.20 -33.63
N ASN A 174 -21.39 8.27 -32.64
CA ASN A 174 -20.67 9.47 -32.25
C ASN A 174 -19.31 9.09 -31.64
N LEU A 175 -18.24 9.20 -32.44
CA LEU A 175 -16.89 8.84 -32.00
C LEU A 175 -16.36 9.72 -30.87
N SER A 176 -16.80 10.97 -30.74
CA SER A 176 -16.37 11.84 -29.63
C SER A 176 -16.97 11.37 -28.31
N MET A 177 -18.26 11.04 -28.30
CA MET A 177 -18.90 10.44 -27.13
C MET A 177 -18.33 9.06 -26.81
N ALA A 178 -18.05 8.25 -27.84
CA ALA A 178 -17.39 6.96 -27.67
C ALA A 178 -16.05 7.11 -26.93
N ARG A 179 -15.20 8.04 -27.39
CA ARG A 179 -13.92 8.36 -26.73
C ARG A 179 -14.12 8.78 -25.28
N GLN A 180 -15.05 9.70 -24.99
CA GLN A 180 -15.30 10.14 -23.61
C GLN A 180 -15.69 8.99 -22.68
N TRP A 181 -16.49 8.03 -23.17
CA TRP A 181 -16.88 6.87 -22.41
C TRP A 181 -15.74 5.86 -22.24
N TYR A 182 -14.96 5.62 -23.29
CA TYR A 182 -13.76 4.79 -23.22
C TYR A 182 -12.69 5.41 -22.33
N GLU A 183 -12.52 6.73 -22.32
CA GLU A 183 -11.63 7.44 -21.41
C GLU A 183 -12.04 7.20 -19.97
N LYS A 184 -13.32 7.33 -19.61
CA LYS A 184 -13.81 7.02 -18.26
C LYS A 184 -13.54 5.57 -17.85
N ALA A 185 -13.81 4.62 -18.76
CA ALA A 185 -13.58 3.19 -18.49
C ALA A 185 -12.07 2.85 -18.38
N SER A 186 -11.24 3.42 -19.25
CA SER A 186 -9.78 3.29 -19.24
C SER A 186 -9.18 3.92 -17.98
N MET A 187 -9.67 5.11 -17.60
CA MET A 187 -9.37 5.79 -16.34
C MET A 187 -9.87 5.03 -15.12
N ALA A 188 -10.68 3.99 -15.27
CA ALA A 188 -11.08 3.09 -14.19
C ALA A 188 -10.36 1.73 -14.26
N GLY A 189 -9.40 1.58 -15.18
CA GLY A 189 -8.56 0.40 -15.34
C GLY A 189 -9.11 -0.71 -16.24
N TYR A 190 -10.09 -0.43 -17.11
CA TYR A 190 -10.67 -1.42 -18.03
C TYR A 190 -9.90 -1.49 -19.36
N GLU A 191 -9.17 -2.59 -19.55
CA GLU A 191 -8.20 -2.78 -20.65
C GLU A 191 -8.83 -2.68 -22.03
N GLU A 192 -10.02 -3.25 -22.23
CA GLU A 192 -10.70 -3.21 -23.53
C GLU A 192 -11.07 -1.78 -23.95
N ALA A 193 -11.26 -0.87 -22.98
CA ALA A 193 -11.50 0.54 -23.28
C ALA A 193 -10.19 1.26 -23.68
N THR A 194 -9.07 0.90 -23.06
CA THR A 194 -7.74 1.38 -23.48
C THR A 194 -7.43 0.92 -24.91
N ASP A 195 -7.69 -0.34 -25.23
CA ASP A 195 -7.54 -0.88 -26.59
C ASP A 195 -8.44 -0.16 -27.60
N ALA A 196 -9.67 0.17 -27.20
CA ALA A 196 -10.58 0.94 -28.03
C ALA A 196 -10.05 2.37 -28.28
N LEU A 197 -9.48 3.05 -27.27
CA LEU A 197 -8.86 4.37 -27.45
C LEU A 197 -7.66 4.32 -28.40
N VAL A 198 -6.80 3.31 -28.26
CA VAL A 198 -5.68 3.07 -29.18
C VAL A 198 -6.19 2.85 -30.61
N ARG A 199 -7.22 2.03 -30.78
CA ARG A 199 -7.87 1.80 -32.07
C ARG A 199 -8.45 3.09 -32.68
N LEU A 200 -8.91 4.02 -31.84
CA LEU A 200 -9.44 5.33 -32.25
C LEU A 200 -8.37 6.41 -32.45
N GLY A 201 -7.08 6.04 -32.33
CA GLY A 201 -5.95 6.93 -32.59
C GLY A 201 -5.60 7.88 -31.45
N GLU A 202 -6.07 7.62 -30.23
CA GLU A 202 -5.69 8.38 -29.05
C GLU A 202 -4.32 7.94 -28.52
N PRO A 203 -3.40 8.87 -28.19
CA PRO A 203 -2.14 8.53 -27.54
C PRO A 203 -2.43 7.89 -26.17
N ILE A 204 -1.67 6.87 -25.81
CA ILE A 204 -1.81 6.16 -24.53
C ILE A 204 -1.54 7.16 -23.39
N ARG A 205 -2.60 7.70 -22.80
CA ARG A 205 -2.53 8.39 -21.50
C ARG A 205 -2.69 7.32 -20.44
N VAL A 206 -1.58 6.85 -19.89
CA VAL A 206 -1.58 5.85 -18.82
C VAL A 206 -2.17 6.48 -17.55
N THR A 207 -3.48 6.44 -17.41
CA THR A 207 -4.21 6.73 -16.18
C THR A 207 -4.86 5.43 -15.72
N THR A 208 -4.13 4.61 -14.95
CA THR A 208 -4.65 3.33 -14.43
C THR A 208 -4.87 3.40 -12.93
N PRO A 209 -6.10 3.59 -12.43
CA PRO A 209 -6.54 3.10 -11.13
C PRO A 209 -7.10 1.69 -11.36
N ARG A 210 -6.36 0.67 -10.92
CA ARG A 210 -6.85 -0.71 -10.88
C ARG A 210 -7.59 -0.93 -9.57
N VAL A 211 -8.86 -1.29 -9.63
CA VAL A 211 -9.62 -1.69 -8.45
C VAL A 211 -9.28 -3.15 -8.09
N MET A 212 -8.82 -3.32 -6.86
CA MET A 212 -8.39 -4.59 -6.26
C MET A 212 -9.46 -5.09 -5.29
N THR A 213 -9.49 -6.38 -4.99
CA THR A 213 -10.38 -6.96 -3.96
C THR A 213 -9.67 -8.03 -3.15
N GLN A 214 -9.89 -7.97 -1.84
CA GLN A 214 -9.50 -8.90 -0.77
C GLN A 214 -8.03 -8.89 -0.30
N ARG A 215 -7.91 -9.04 1.03
CA ARG A 215 -6.71 -9.19 1.86
C ARG A 215 -5.99 -10.50 1.49
N VAL A 216 -4.73 -10.46 1.02
CA VAL A 216 -3.91 -11.68 0.84
C VAL A 216 -2.40 -11.44 1.05
N MET A 217 -1.76 -12.45 1.63
CA MET A 217 -0.31 -12.67 1.77
C MET A 217 0.37 -12.87 0.41
N ALA A 218 1.66 -12.50 0.30
CA ALA A 218 2.41 -12.45 -0.97
C ALA A 218 2.49 -13.79 -1.75
N GLY A 219 2.14 -13.73 -3.04
CA GLY A 219 2.49 -14.67 -4.10
C GLY A 219 3.70 -14.19 -4.93
N HIS A 220 4.18 -15.05 -5.82
CA HIS A 220 5.48 -14.99 -6.53
C HIS A 220 5.79 -13.71 -7.34
N SER A 221 7.08 -13.55 -7.68
CA SER A 221 7.68 -12.45 -8.47
C SER A 221 7.03 -12.11 -9.82
N THR A 222 6.30 -13.05 -10.40
CA THR A 222 5.54 -12.88 -11.64
C THR A 222 4.29 -12.02 -11.48
N ASP A 223 3.92 -11.70 -10.24
CA ASP A 223 2.73 -10.94 -9.90
C ASP A 223 2.87 -9.44 -10.22
N ILE A 224 4.08 -8.88 -10.36
CA ILE A 224 4.21 -7.48 -10.80
C ILE A 224 4.18 -7.34 -12.33
N VAL A 225 4.76 -8.29 -13.05
CA VAL A 225 4.74 -8.33 -14.52
C VAL A 225 3.33 -8.69 -15.05
N ASN A 226 2.57 -9.47 -14.28
CA ASN A 226 1.20 -9.89 -14.63
C ASN A 226 0.09 -9.20 -13.80
N GLY A 227 0.44 -8.23 -12.94
CA GLY A 227 -0.52 -7.36 -12.26
C GLY A 227 -1.35 -7.97 -11.14
N VAL A 228 -0.80 -8.87 -10.33
CA VAL A 228 -1.43 -9.51 -9.17
C VAL A 228 -0.67 -9.24 -7.87
N THR A 229 -0.33 -7.99 -7.57
CA THR A 229 -0.14 -7.61 -6.17
C THR A 229 -1.48 -7.15 -5.62
N GLN A 230 -2.21 -8.02 -4.91
CA GLN A 230 -3.54 -7.72 -4.38
C GLN A 230 -3.42 -6.84 -3.13
N ILE A 231 -3.79 -5.58 -3.28
CA ILE A 231 -3.83 -4.59 -2.19
C ILE A 231 -5.20 -4.62 -1.51
N ASP A 232 -5.21 -4.50 -0.18
CA ASP A 232 -6.44 -4.33 0.60
C ASP A 232 -7.15 -3.01 0.22
N SER A 233 -8.29 -3.14 -0.44
CA SER A 233 -9.14 -2.05 -0.95
C SER A 233 -10.42 -1.88 -0.16
N SER A 234 -10.51 -2.49 1.03
CA SER A 234 -11.68 -2.31 1.92
C SER A 234 -11.87 -0.84 2.34
N TYR A 235 -10.85 -0.01 2.14
CA TYR A 235 -10.88 1.43 2.29
C TYR A 235 -10.85 2.13 0.91
N ILE A 236 -11.81 3.01 0.65
CA ILE A 236 -11.73 3.94 -0.47
C ILE A 236 -10.70 4.98 -0.08
N TRP A 237 -9.45 4.74 -0.48
CA TRP A 237 -8.40 5.74 -0.37
C TRP A 237 -8.80 6.98 -1.17
N LYS A 238 -8.77 8.14 -0.51
CA LYS A 238 -8.93 9.42 -1.18
C LYS A 238 -7.55 10.01 -1.38
N PRO A 239 -7.12 10.25 -2.64
CA PRO A 239 -5.92 11.04 -2.87
C PRO A 239 -6.05 12.35 -2.11
N VAL A 240 -5.18 12.54 -1.12
CA VAL A 240 -4.98 13.89 -0.60
C VAL A 240 -4.17 14.62 -1.67
N GLN A 241 -4.50 15.85 -1.98
CA GLN A 241 -3.96 16.52 -3.16
C GLN A 241 -2.60 17.17 -2.86
N SER A 242 -2.37 17.54 -1.59
CA SER A 242 -1.16 18.14 -1.05
C SER A 242 -1.24 18.14 0.47
N ILE A 243 -0.12 17.89 1.17
CA ILE A 243 -0.02 18.15 2.61
C ILE A 243 0.31 19.64 2.81
N ASP A 244 -0.43 20.31 3.68
CA ASP A 244 -0.21 21.72 4.01
C ASP A 244 0.87 21.85 5.09
N PHE A 245 2.03 22.38 4.70
CA PHE A 245 3.15 22.63 5.60
C PHE A 245 3.19 24.07 6.15
N SER A 246 2.25 24.96 5.78
CA SER A 246 2.28 26.39 6.11
C SER A 246 2.41 26.71 7.61
N SER A 247 1.97 25.80 8.48
CA SER A 247 2.20 25.87 9.93
C SER A 247 3.70 25.86 10.35
N LYS A 248 4.61 25.61 9.40
CA LYS A 248 6.06 25.53 9.56
C LYS A 248 6.81 26.65 8.83
N HIS A 249 6.12 27.65 8.30
CA HIS A 249 6.75 28.78 7.61
C HIS A 249 7.80 29.49 8.48
N ASP A 250 7.51 29.64 9.77
CA ASP A 250 8.37 30.29 10.76
C ASP A 250 9.36 29.33 11.45
N VAL A 251 9.60 28.16 10.85
CA VAL A 251 10.64 27.20 11.21
C VAL A 251 11.62 27.14 10.05
N PHE A 252 12.91 27.30 10.32
CA PHE A 252 13.91 27.42 9.25
C PHE A 252 14.79 26.18 9.13
N ILE A 253 15.13 25.84 7.90
CA ILE A 253 16.16 24.88 7.54
C ILE A 253 17.43 25.66 7.15
N LYS A 254 18.53 25.33 7.80
CA LYS A 254 19.87 25.87 7.52
C LYS A 254 20.55 25.03 6.47
N ASN A 255 20.83 25.66 5.34
CA ASN A 255 21.51 25.09 4.19
C ASN A 255 23.02 25.01 4.41
N SER A 256 23.72 24.25 3.56
CA SER A 256 25.18 24.07 3.66
C SER A 256 25.97 25.37 3.43
N ASP A 257 25.41 26.32 2.68
CA ASP A 257 25.97 27.66 2.47
C ASP A 257 25.66 28.65 3.63
N GLY A 258 24.93 28.18 4.65
CA GLY A 258 24.51 28.96 5.81
C GLY A 258 23.24 29.79 5.60
N SER A 259 22.63 29.76 4.41
CA SER A 259 21.33 30.39 4.18
C SER A 259 20.21 29.67 4.94
N LEU A 260 19.13 30.40 5.24
CA LEU A 260 17.95 29.88 5.91
C LEU A 260 16.78 29.85 4.93
N THR A 261 16.09 28.72 4.87
CA THR A 261 14.89 28.52 4.05
C THR A 261 13.73 28.10 4.96
N PRO A 262 12.51 28.61 4.79
CA PRO A 262 11.34 28.11 5.50
C PRO A 262 11.17 26.58 5.35
N MET A 263 10.77 25.90 6.41
CA MET A 263 10.60 24.43 6.44
C MET A 263 9.40 23.96 5.60
N ASP A 264 8.51 24.87 5.20
CA ASP A 264 7.41 24.59 4.28
C ASP A 264 7.79 24.77 2.80
N GLU A 265 9.02 25.20 2.49
CA GLU A 265 9.53 25.23 1.12
C GLU A 265 10.15 23.89 0.72
N PRO A 266 9.68 23.26 -0.37
CA PRO A 266 10.25 22.02 -0.87
C PRO A 266 11.73 22.11 -1.23
N TRP A 267 12.51 21.11 -0.85
CA TRP A 267 13.88 20.95 -1.30
C TRP A 267 14.22 19.49 -1.60
N PHE A 268 14.78 19.26 -2.78
CA PHE A 268 15.30 17.97 -3.22
C PHE A 268 16.61 18.15 -3.97
N ASP A 269 17.55 17.25 -3.74
CA ASP A 269 18.75 17.09 -4.55
C ASP A 269 18.87 15.64 -5.02
N ALA A 270 19.32 15.43 -6.26
CA ALA A 270 19.37 14.11 -6.86
C ALA A 270 20.66 13.85 -7.64
N GLU A 271 21.16 12.64 -7.49
CA GLU A 271 22.35 12.14 -8.18
C GLU A 271 22.03 10.78 -8.80
N GLU A 272 22.25 10.63 -10.12
CA GLU A 272 22.19 9.32 -10.76
C GLU A 272 23.43 8.50 -10.36
N ILE A 273 23.21 7.46 -9.55
CA ILE A 273 24.28 6.65 -8.94
C ILE A 273 24.59 5.37 -9.72
N ALA A 274 23.68 4.96 -10.60
CA ALA A 274 23.82 3.92 -11.60
C ALA A 274 22.74 4.16 -12.68
N PRO A 275 22.86 3.64 -13.91
CA PRO A 275 21.88 3.92 -14.98
C PRO A 275 20.40 3.79 -14.54
N GLY A 276 19.54 4.78 -14.67
CA GLY A 276 18.15 4.63 -14.19
C GLY A 276 18.04 4.36 -12.68
N THR A 277 19.00 4.83 -11.87
CA THR A 277 19.03 4.69 -10.41
C THR A 277 19.49 6.00 -9.81
N TRP A 278 18.61 6.67 -9.07
CA TRP A 278 18.91 7.95 -8.44
C TRP A 278 18.89 7.80 -6.94
N LYS A 279 19.87 8.44 -6.30
CA LYS A 279 19.80 8.81 -4.90
C LYS A 279 19.16 10.19 -4.83
N ILE A 280 18.14 10.35 -4.01
CA ILE A 280 17.43 11.60 -3.79
C ILE A 280 17.56 11.95 -2.31
N GLN A 281 17.87 13.21 -2.01
CA GLN A 281 17.93 13.75 -0.66
C GLN A 281 16.85 14.82 -0.49
N SER A 282 16.07 14.73 0.58
CA SER A 282 15.19 15.82 1.05
C SER A 282 15.85 16.54 2.24
N ASP A 283 15.11 17.27 3.08
CA ASP A 283 15.68 17.88 4.29
C ASP A 283 16.25 16.85 5.30
N GLY A 284 15.91 15.58 5.14
CA GLY A 284 16.29 14.47 6.00
C GLY A 284 17.11 13.41 5.27
N ASP A 285 16.68 12.17 5.44
CA ASP A 285 17.36 10.97 4.96
C ASP A 285 17.25 10.77 3.43
N TYR A 286 18.09 9.88 2.93
CA TYR A 286 18.10 9.53 1.51
C TYR A 286 16.96 8.58 1.15
N CYS A 287 16.33 8.84 0.01
CA CYS A 287 15.47 7.90 -0.70
C CYS A 287 16.03 7.62 -2.09
N TYR A 288 15.49 6.62 -2.78
CA TYR A 288 16.06 6.16 -4.05
C TYR A 288 15.00 5.91 -5.11
N LEU A 289 15.23 6.38 -6.33
CA LEU A 289 14.38 6.11 -7.49
C LEU A 289 15.04 5.04 -8.36
N LEU A 290 14.30 3.99 -8.69
CA LEU A 290 14.78 2.86 -9.50
C LEU A 290 13.86 2.68 -10.71
N GLU A 291 14.41 2.93 -11.91
CA GLU A 291 13.73 2.65 -13.18
C GLU A 291 13.76 1.16 -13.54
N GLY A 292 12.63 0.68 -14.05
CA GLY A 292 12.53 -0.49 -14.91
C GLY A 292 12.17 -0.13 -16.35
N ASP A 293 11.61 -1.06 -17.11
CA ASP A 293 11.26 -0.84 -18.52
C ASP A 293 9.94 -0.05 -18.70
N SER A 294 9.01 -0.23 -17.77
CA SER A 294 7.61 0.20 -17.88
C SER A 294 7.16 1.10 -16.72
N ILE A 295 7.79 0.96 -15.55
CA ILE A 295 7.53 1.77 -14.35
C ILE A 295 8.84 2.11 -13.65
N ALA A 296 8.79 3.05 -12.72
CA ALA A 296 9.82 3.27 -11.71
C ALA A 296 9.24 3.13 -10.30
N VAL A 297 10.09 2.82 -9.34
CA VAL A 297 9.74 2.62 -7.93
C VAL A 297 10.63 3.46 -7.03
N MET A 298 10.05 4.01 -5.97
CA MET A 298 10.80 4.65 -4.89
C MET A 298 11.20 3.61 -3.84
N ILE A 299 12.38 3.74 -3.25
CA ILE A 299 12.75 3.12 -1.99
C ILE A 299 12.82 4.24 -0.97
N ASP A 300 11.98 4.15 0.06
CA ASP A 300 11.75 5.16 1.08
C ASP A 300 11.33 6.54 0.53
N CYS A 301 11.08 7.50 1.42
CA CYS A 301 10.56 8.83 1.07
C CYS A 301 11.47 9.98 1.53
N GLY A 302 12.37 9.75 2.49
CA GLY A 302 12.96 10.85 3.25
C GLY A 302 11.89 11.58 4.06
N TYR A 303 12.21 12.78 4.54
CA TYR A 303 11.23 13.70 5.12
C TYR A 303 11.54 15.16 4.77
N GLY A 304 10.49 15.97 4.63
CA GLY A 304 10.57 17.36 4.19
C GLY A 304 9.24 17.82 3.62
N ALA A 305 9.15 19.10 3.26
CA ALA A 305 8.02 19.58 2.45
C ALA A 305 8.20 19.19 0.98
N GLY A 306 7.09 18.99 0.26
CA GLY A 306 7.06 18.87 -1.20
C GLY A 306 7.00 17.45 -1.74
N ASN A 307 6.29 17.28 -2.85
CA ASN A 307 5.85 15.96 -3.32
C ASN A 307 7.01 15.15 -3.92
N ILE A 308 7.52 14.16 -3.17
CA ILE A 308 8.67 13.36 -3.61
C ILE A 308 8.40 12.56 -4.91
N ARG A 309 7.19 12.02 -5.10
CA ARG A 309 6.82 11.32 -6.36
C ARG A 309 6.86 12.28 -7.54
N GLN A 310 6.29 13.48 -7.39
CA GLN A 310 6.29 14.49 -8.43
C GLN A 310 7.71 14.91 -8.78
N TYR A 311 8.59 15.08 -7.78
CA TYR A 311 10.00 15.35 -8.03
C TYR A 311 10.68 14.19 -8.75
N ALA A 312 10.47 12.95 -8.30
CA ALA A 312 11.01 11.76 -8.94
C ALA A 312 10.56 11.62 -10.41
N GLU A 313 9.29 11.94 -10.72
CA GLU A 313 8.74 11.98 -12.09
C GLU A 313 9.40 13.05 -12.98
N THR A 314 10.18 14.00 -12.43
CA THR A 314 11.04 14.89 -13.24
C THR A 314 12.36 14.24 -13.67
N LEU A 315 12.79 13.20 -12.97
CA LEU A 315 14.06 12.49 -13.22
C LEU A 315 13.89 11.32 -14.19
N THR A 316 12.67 10.83 -14.36
CA THR A 316 12.35 9.66 -15.18
C THR A 316 11.20 9.93 -16.15
N THR A 317 11.21 9.23 -17.29
CA THR A 317 10.05 9.18 -18.20
C THR A 317 9.07 8.06 -17.84
N LYS A 318 9.40 7.23 -16.85
CA LYS A 318 8.57 6.12 -16.39
C LYS A 318 7.60 6.60 -15.32
N PRO A 319 6.36 6.09 -15.28
CA PRO A 319 5.45 6.40 -14.18
C PRO A 319 6.01 5.86 -12.85
N VAL A 320 6.10 6.73 -11.85
CA VAL A 320 6.57 6.38 -10.49
C VAL A 320 5.38 5.95 -9.64
N LYS A 321 5.07 4.66 -9.64
CA LYS A 321 3.80 4.17 -9.08
C LYS A 321 3.87 3.73 -7.64
N TYR A 322 5.00 3.19 -7.23
CA TYR A 322 5.11 2.47 -5.96
C TYR A 322 6.25 3.01 -5.11
N VAL A 323 6.15 2.78 -3.81
CA VAL A 323 7.25 2.95 -2.86
C VAL A 323 7.49 1.65 -2.10
N ILE A 324 8.74 1.33 -1.81
CA ILE A 324 9.13 0.26 -0.88
C ILE A 324 9.65 0.97 0.36
N ASN A 325 8.98 0.82 1.50
CA ASN A 325 9.50 1.38 2.74
C ASN A 325 10.31 0.30 3.45
N THR A 326 11.59 0.58 3.69
CA THR A 326 12.52 -0.36 4.33
C THR A 326 12.13 -0.68 5.76
N HIS A 327 11.46 0.26 6.44
CA HIS A 327 10.85 0.08 7.75
C HIS A 327 9.83 1.18 8.05
N TYR A 328 9.31 1.21 9.29
CA TYR A 328 8.16 2.03 9.67
C TYR A 328 8.49 3.43 10.19
N HIS A 329 9.75 3.80 10.38
CA HIS A 329 10.09 5.13 10.88
C HIS A 329 9.65 6.23 9.91
N PHE A 330 9.48 7.44 10.45
CA PHE A 330 8.86 8.53 9.73
C PHE A 330 9.70 8.97 8.54
N ASP A 331 11.00 9.13 8.69
CA ASP A 331 11.97 9.37 7.62
C ASP A 331 11.95 8.37 6.46
N HIS A 332 11.42 7.16 6.67
CA HIS A 332 11.24 6.17 5.61
C HIS A 332 9.82 6.18 5.01
N THR A 333 8.83 6.69 5.76
CA THR A 333 7.40 6.60 5.44
C THR A 333 6.70 7.96 5.28
N ALA A 334 7.40 9.07 5.53
CA ALA A 334 6.90 10.44 5.49
C ALA A 334 6.66 10.82 4.04
N ASN A 335 5.46 10.51 3.62
CA ASN A 335 5.06 10.64 2.25
C ASN A 335 4.04 11.77 2.15
N ASP A 336 4.42 12.85 1.48
CA ASP A 336 3.48 13.88 1.03
C ASP A 336 3.11 13.71 -0.46
N ALA A 337 3.71 12.69 -1.08
CA ALA A 337 3.33 12.16 -2.36
C ALA A 337 2.29 11.05 -2.20
N TYR A 338 1.62 10.66 -3.28
CA TYR A 338 0.60 9.63 -3.21
C TYR A 338 0.99 8.52 -4.16
N PHE A 339 1.67 7.50 -3.65
CA PHE A 339 1.96 6.29 -4.40
C PHE A 339 0.70 5.44 -4.51
N ASP A 340 0.61 4.67 -5.59
CA ASP A 340 -0.49 3.74 -5.84
C ASP A 340 -0.49 2.62 -4.78
N ALA A 341 0.69 2.27 -4.24
CA ALA A 341 0.86 1.41 -3.08
C ALA A 341 2.26 1.56 -2.45
N ALA A 342 2.35 1.22 -1.17
CA ALA A 342 3.62 0.96 -0.49
C ALA A 342 3.87 -0.55 -0.34
N PHE A 343 5.12 -0.99 -0.38
CA PHE A 343 5.54 -2.34 -0.05
C PHE A 343 6.21 -2.32 1.33
N MET A 344 5.66 -3.10 2.27
CA MET A 344 6.11 -3.17 3.66
C MET A 344 5.92 -4.58 4.21
N THR A 345 6.63 -4.96 5.27
CA THR A 345 6.34 -6.21 6.00
C THR A 345 5.06 -6.09 6.83
N ALA A 346 4.45 -7.22 7.19
CA ALA A 346 3.21 -7.22 7.98
C ALA A 346 3.41 -6.56 9.35
N GLU A 347 4.62 -6.71 9.89
CA GLU A 347 5.02 -6.26 11.20
C GLU A 347 5.28 -4.76 11.25
N SER A 348 5.76 -4.15 10.16
CA SER A 348 6.00 -2.70 10.09
C SER A 348 4.72 -1.87 9.87
N ILE A 349 3.71 -2.43 9.20
CA ILE A 349 2.47 -1.71 8.81
C ILE A 349 1.79 -0.96 9.97
N PRO A 350 1.57 -1.56 11.16
CA PRO A 350 0.84 -0.90 12.24
C PRO A 350 1.57 0.31 12.83
N TYR A 351 2.88 0.43 12.60
CA TYR A 351 3.76 1.42 13.21
C TYR A 351 4.24 2.49 12.22
N ALA A 352 3.93 2.32 10.94
CA ALA A 352 4.31 3.25 9.88
C ALA A 352 3.78 4.65 10.17
N THR A 353 4.48 5.68 9.68
CA THR A 353 3.96 7.04 9.51
C THR A 353 3.62 7.81 10.79
N VAL A 354 4.27 7.51 11.92
CA VAL A 354 4.18 8.38 13.12
C VAL A 354 5.05 9.62 12.94
N PRO A 355 4.50 10.84 12.80
CA PRO A 355 5.27 12.05 12.54
C PRO A 355 6.16 12.41 13.71
N TYR A 356 7.36 12.87 13.39
CA TYR A 356 8.24 13.44 14.39
C TYR A 356 7.69 14.75 14.98
N THR A 357 8.20 15.11 16.17
CA THR A 357 7.84 16.33 16.89
C THR A 357 7.98 17.59 16.05
N SER A 358 9.00 17.68 15.20
CA SER A 358 9.23 18.81 14.30
C SER A 358 8.05 19.06 13.35
N PHE A 359 7.27 18.03 13.03
CA PHE A 359 6.08 18.09 12.19
C PHE A 359 4.75 18.15 12.99
N SER A 360 4.81 18.30 14.31
CA SER A 360 3.61 18.42 15.16
C SER A 360 2.63 19.48 14.63
N GLY A 361 1.35 19.11 14.54
CA GLY A 361 0.29 19.98 13.99
C GLY A 361 0.02 19.77 12.49
N ILE A 362 0.87 19.02 11.77
CA ILE A 362 0.61 18.61 10.39
C ILE A 362 -0.07 17.24 10.40
N THR A 363 -1.10 17.10 9.56
CA THR A 363 -1.75 15.81 9.32
C THR A 363 -1.10 15.12 8.13
N PHE A 364 -0.53 13.94 8.37
CA PHE A 364 -0.06 13.03 7.32
C PHE A 364 -1.12 11.95 7.14
N PRO A 365 -1.87 11.94 6.02
CA PRO A 365 -2.86 10.90 5.73
C PRO A 365 -2.17 9.53 5.62
N ARG A 366 -2.72 8.53 6.31
CA ARG A 366 -2.09 7.20 6.51
C ARG A 366 -2.93 6.06 5.94
N ASP A 367 -3.80 6.40 5.00
CA ASP A 367 -4.78 5.50 4.39
C ASP A 367 -4.32 4.97 3.03
N TYR A 368 -3.04 5.14 2.69
CA TYR A 368 -2.52 4.69 1.41
C TYR A 368 -2.43 3.15 1.35
N PRO A 369 -2.65 2.56 0.17
CA PRO A 369 -2.72 1.11 0.03
C PRO A 369 -1.36 0.44 0.34
N VAL A 370 -1.33 -0.65 1.11
CA VAL A 370 -0.10 -1.38 1.44
C VAL A 370 -0.12 -2.81 0.93
N ILE A 371 0.99 -3.20 0.30
CA ILE A 371 1.34 -4.55 -0.13
C ILE A 371 2.26 -5.15 0.93
N THR A 372 1.82 -6.25 1.53
CA THR A 372 2.65 -7.00 2.46
C THR A 372 3.69 -7.82 1.70
N VAL A 373 4.97 -7.60 2.00
CA VAL A 373 6.09 -8.39 1.49
C VAL A 373 6.69 -9.28 2.58
N THR A 374 7.30 -10.38 2.15
CA THR A 374 8.06 -11.30 3.00
C THR A 374 9.45 -11.50 2.42
N ASP A 375 10.32 -12.17 3.17
CA ASP A 375 11.63 -12.56 2.66
C ASP A 375 11.54 -13.33 1.32
N GLY A 376 12.46 -13.02 0.41
CA GLY A 376 12.52 -13.63 -0.91
C GLY A 376 11.49 -13.07 -1.90
N TYR A 377 10.58 -12.19 -1.47
CA TYR A 377 9.70 -11.47 -2.38
C TYR A 377 10.53 -10.74 -3.42
N THR A 378 10.05 -10.70 -4.65
CA THR A 378 10.84 -10.20 -5.76
C THR A 378 9.96 -9.28 -6.61
N LEU A 379 10.34 -8.01 -6.65
CA LEU A 379 9.67 -6.97 -7.41
C LEU A 379 10.29 -6.88 -8.81
N ASN A 380 9.51 -7.27 -9.82
CA ASN A 380 9.94 -7.26 -11.21
C ASN A 380 9.43 -6.00 -11.92
N LEU A 381 10.35 -5.13 -12.31
CA LEU A 381 10.11 -3.88 -13.05
C LEU A 381 10.29 -4.08 -14.57
N GLY A 382 10.10 -5.31 -15.04
CA GLY A 382 10.28 -5.77 -16.42
C GLY A 382 11.71 -6.20 -16.73
N ASN A 383 12.61 -5.25 -17.02
CA ASN A 383 14.02 -5.53 -17.30
C ASN A 383 14.93 -5.51 -16.05
N ARG A 384 14.36 -5.25 -14.88
CA ARG A 384 15.07 -5.08 -13.61
C ARG A 384 14.31 -5.78 -12.50
N GLU A 385 15.01 -6.58 -11.72
CA GLU A 385 14.44 -7.38 -10.65
C GLU A 385 15.04 -6.94 -9.30
N LEU A 386 14.17 -6.67 -8.33
CA LEU A 386 14.54 -6.25 -6.99
C LEU A 386 14.12 -7.33 -5.99
N LYS A 387 15.06 -7.91 -5.27
CA LYS A 387 14.79 -8.96 -4.28
C LYS A 387 14.71 -8.36 -2.88
N ILE A 388 13.59 -8.57 -2.20
CA ILE A 388 13.38 -8.24 -0.80
C ILE A 388 14.04 -9.29 0.08
N ILE A 389 14.78 -8.82 1.07
CA ILE A 389 15.39 -9.63 2.12
C ILE A 389 14.82 -9.11 3.43
N ALA A 390 13.99 -9.91 4.10
CA ALA A 390 13.41 -9.50 5.37
C ALA A 390 14.29 -9.98 6.52
N PHE A 391 14.53 -9.11 7.50
CA PHE A 391 15.30 -9.48 8.68
C PHE A 391 14.41 -10.27 9.64
N PRO A 392 14.77 -11.52 10.00
CA PRO A 392 13.97 -12.34 10.90
C PRO A 392 13.93 -11.78 12.33
N HIS A 393 14.94 -10.99 12.70
CA HIS A 393 15.07 -10.40 14.03
C HIS A 393 15.21 -8.89 13.96
N SER A 394 14.48 -8.18 14.82
CA SER A 394 14.38 -6.72 14.84
C SER A 394 15.59 -6.07 15.50
N ASN A 395 16.60 -5.62 14.74
CA ASN A 395 17.71 -4.86 15.31
C ASN A 395 17.45 -3.35 15.36
N HIS A 396 17.31 -2.73 14.18
CA HIS A 396 16.96 -1.32 14.09
C HIS A 396 15.46 -1.12 14.26
N THR A 397 14.66 -1.92 13.54
CA THR A 397 13.20 -1.93 13.65
C THR A 397 12.56 -3.29 13.40
N LEU A 398 11.36 -3.47 13.95
CA LEU A 398 10.50 -4.60 13.70
C LEU A 398 10.05 -4.63 12.23
N GLY A 399 10.35 -5.75 11.57
CA GLY A 399 9.96 -5.98 10.18
C GLY A 399 10.82 -5.24 9.15
N GLY A 400 12.00 -4.76 9.55
CA GLY A 400 12.96 -4.15 8.62
C GLY A 400 13.28 -5.05 7.42
N ILE A 401 13.53 -4.43 6.27
CA ILE A 401 13.91 -5.12 5.03
C ILE A 401 15.09 -4.45 4.34
N ALA A 402 15.83 -5.24 3.58
CA ALA A 402 16.77 -4.77 2.56
C ALA A 402 16.27 -5.13 1.16
N ILE A 403 16.70 -4.36 0.16
CA ILE A 403 16.34 -4.54 -1.24
C ILE A 403 17.62 -4.74 -2.05
N LEU A 404 17.78 -5.93 -2.62
CA LEU A 404 18.89 -6.28 -3.50
C LEU A 404 18.51 -6.02 -4.95
N ASP A 405 19.25 -5.12 -5.58
CA ASP A 405 19.28 -4.98 -7.03
C ASP A 405 20.54 -5.64 -7.59
N LYS A 406 20.37 -6.90 -7.99
CA LYS A 406 21.47 -7.70 -8.54
C LYS A 406 21.96 -7.17 -9.88
N SER A 407 21.08 -6.56 -10.68
CA SER A 407 21.46 -6.03 -11.99
C SER A 407 22.47 -4.90 -11.85
N ARG A 408 22.37 -4.11 -10.76
CA ARG A 408 23.25 -2.97 -10.46
C ARG A 408 24.28 -3.23 -9.39
N ARG A 409 24.24 -4.41 -8.79
CA ARG A 409 25.12 -4.82 -7.70
C ARG A 409 25.01 -3.87 -6.51
N ILE A 410 23.78 -3.48 -6.18
CA ILE A 410 23.45 -2.55 -5.08
C ILE A 410 22.55 -3.24 -4.07
N LEU A 411 22.85 -3.05 -2.78
CA LEU A 411 21.96 -3.39 -1.66
C LEU A 411 21.45 -2.10 -1.00
N PHE A 412 20.14 -1.87 -1.01
CA PHE A 412 19.52 -0.80 -0.22
C PHE A 412 19.09 -1.38 1.12
N SER A 413 19.55 -0.82 2.24
CA SER A 413 19.41 -1.45 3.56
C SER A 413 18.65 -0.64 4.59
N GLY A 414 18.16 0.55 4.23
CA GLY A 414 17.64 1.51 5.22
C GLY A 414 18.66 1.70 6.35
N ASP A 415 18.20 1.58 7.59
CA ASP A 415 18.98 1.90 8.78
C ASP A 415 19.58 0.69 9.51
N GLU A 416 19.60 -0.47 8.86
CA GLU A 416 20.22 -1.67 9.44
C GLU A 416 21.76 -1.58 9.48
N PHE A 417 22.37 -0.80 8.57
CA PHE A 417 23.82 -0.66 8.42
C PHE A 417 24.30 0.80 8.50
N LEU A 418 24.02 1.46 9.61
CA LEU A 418 24.26 2.91 9.79
C LEU A 418 25.74 3.32 9.84
N PHE A 419 26.59 2.57 10.55
CA PHE A 419 27.91 3.06 10.93
C PHE A 419 29.05 2.19 10.38
N PRO A 420 30.07 2.79 9.74
CA PRO A 420 31.13 2.05 9.08
C PRO A 420 32.08 1.31 10.02
N SER A 421 32.06 1.60 11.32
CA SER A 421 33.01 1.05 12.29
C SER A 421 32.36 0.53 13.57
N LYS A 422 31.02 0.51 13.65
CA LYS A 422 30.33 0.01 14.83
C LYS A 422 28.92 -0.53 14.54
N ALA A 423 28.45 -1.43 15.40
CA ALA A 423 27.05 -1.82 15.48
C ALA A 423 26.52 -1.57 16.88
N GLU A 424 25.31 -1.02 16.97
CA GLU A 424 24.60 -0.81 18.23
C GLU A 424 23.37 -1.71 18.23
N LEU A 425 23.46 -2.81 18.97
CA LEU A 425 22.45 -3.87 18.92
C LEU A 425 21.37 -3.66 19.95
N ASN A 426 20.12 -3.87 19.52
CA ASN A 426 18.95 -4.04 20.39
C ASN A 426 18.44 -5.50 20.37
N ILE A 427 19.27 -6.43 19.91
CA ILE A 427 19.00 -7.87 19.80
C ILE A 427 20.10 -8.70 20.46
N SER A 428 19.87 -10.01 20.57
CA SER A 428 20.89 -10.96 21.00
C SER A 428 22.02 -11.07 19.97
N LEU A 429 23.18 -11.60 20.39
CA LEU A 429 24.29 -11.83 19.48
C LEU A 429 23.98 -12.95 18.49
N GLU A 430 23.19 -13.93 18.91
CA GLU A 430 22.72 -15.05 18.10
C GLU A 430 21.79 -14.56 16.98
N ASP A 431 20.82 -13.72 17.32
CA ASP A 431 19.88 -13.13 16.35
C ASP A 431 20.62 -12.19 15.39
N PHE A 432 21.60 -11.43 15.88
CA PHE A 432 22.43 -10.58 15.04
C PHE A 432 23.24 -11.42 14.05
N ALA A 433 23.84 -12.51 14.51
CA ALA A 433 24.55 -13.46 13.66
C ALA A 433 23.64 -14.10 12.61
N GLU A 434 22.37 -14.40 12.94
CA GLU A 434 21.39 -14.89 11.98
C GLU A 434 21.02 -13.85 10.91
N ASN A 435 20.75 -12.60 11.32
CA ASN A 435 20.53 -11.49 10.39
C ASN A 435 21.73 -11.31 9.44
N MET A 436 22.96 -11.37 9.96
CA MET A 436 24.15 -11.22 9.11
C MET A 436 24.34 -12.41 8.15
N LYS A 437 24.09 -13.65 8.59
CA LYS A 437 24.11 -14.82 7.69
C LYS A 437 23.14 -14.69 6.52
N ARG A 438 21.99 -14.04 6.74
CA ARG A 438 21.00 -13.81 5.70
C ARG A 438 21.51 -12.92 4.58
N ILE A 439 22.21 -11.84 4.91
CA ILE A 439 22.83 -10.95 3.91
C ILE A 439 24.09 -11.57 3.31
N GLU A 440 24.85 -12.35 4.09
CA GLU A 440 26.02 -13.09 3.59
C GLU A 440 25.66 -14.03 2.42
N ASN A 441 24.49 -14.67 2.48
CA ASN A 441 24.00 -15.54 1.40
C ASN A 441 23.84 -14.83 0.04
N VAL A 442 23.78 -13.50 0.01
CA VAL A 442 23.71 -12.70 -1.21
C VAL A 442 24.92 -11.78 -1.39
N ARG A 443 25.98 -11.93 -0.58
CA ARG A 443 27.11 -11.00 -0.55
C ARG A 443 27.80 -10.82 -1.89
N SER A 444 27.91 -11.89 -2.69
CA SER A 444 28.52 -11.84 -4.04
C SER A 444 27.70 -11.02 -5.06
N ASP A 445 26.44 -10.74 -4.76
CA ASP A 445 25.50 -10.08 -5.67
C ASP A 445 25.51 -8.56 -5.57
N PHE A 446 26.25 -7.96 -4.63
CA PHE A 446 26.40 -6.50 -4.52
C PHE A 446 27.84 -6.05 -4.24
N ASP A 447 28.19 -4.85 -4.71
CA ASP A 447 29.48 -4.18 -4.46
C ASP A 447 29.33 -2.94 -3.58
N VAL A 448 28.13 -2.36 -3.53
CA VAL A 448 27.83 -1.13 -2.82
C VAL A 448 26.56 -1.34 -2.01
N LEU A 449 26.53 -0.77 -0.80
CA LEU A 449 25.31 -0.68 -0.01
C LEU A 449 24.91 0.79 0.20
N TYR A 450 23.61 1.03 0.25
CA TYR A 450 23.03 2.33 0.50
C TYR A 450 22.14 2.23 1.74
N ALA A 451 22.61 2.86 2.83
CA ALA A 451 21.87 2.98 4.09
C ALA A 451 21.16 4.35 4.18
N GLY A 452 20.40 4.63 5.24
CA GLY A 452 19.80 5.97 5.46
C GLY A 452 20.85 7.09 5.52
N THR A 453 22.06 6.76 6.01
CA THR A 453 23.23 7.67 5.98
C THR A 453 23.98 7.68 4.63
N GLY A 454 23.41 7.10 3.58
CA GLY A 454 23.94 7.10 2.21
C GLY A 454 24.93 5.98 1.90
N LYS A 455 25.65 6.15 0.79
CA LYS A 455 26.55 5.15 0.17
C LYS A 455 27.61 4.62 1.14
N LYS A 456 27.82 3.30 1.13
CA LYS A 456 28.97 2.62 1.73
C LYS A 456 29.52 1.56 0.79
N ASP A 457 30.80 1.27 0.92
CA ASP A 457 31.45 0.17 0.20
C ASP A 457 30.91 -1.17 0.69
N GLY A 458 30.71 -2.14 -0.21
CA GLY A 458 30.20 -3.47 0.14
C GLY A 458 31.06 -4.20 1.18
N THR A 459 32.36 -3.88 1.27
CA THR A 459 33.27 -4.44 2.28
C THR A 459 32.93 -4.02 3.72
N MET A 460 32.14 -2.96 3.90
CA MET A 460 31.61 -2.61 5.21
C MET A 460 30.73 -3.73 5.77
N PHE A 461 29.93 -4.40 4.93
CA PHE A 461 29.14 -5.54 5.38
C PHE A 461 30.03 -6.70 5.86
N ASP A 462 31.18 -6.92 5.22
CA ASP A 462 32.11 -7.98 5.64
C ASP A 462 32.57 -7.77 7.09
N GLN A 463 32.77 -6.51 7.50
CA GLN A 463 33.10 -6.19 8.90
C GLN A 463 31.96 -6.52 9.86
N TYR A 464 30.72 -6.18 9.51
CA TYR A 464 29.52 -6.55 10.28
C TYR A 464 29.41 -8.08 10.42
N TYR A 465 29.54 -8.81 9.32
CA TYR A 465 29.42 -10.26 9.30
C TYR A 465 30.49 -10.93 10.17
N GLN A 466 31.76 -10.55 9.99
CA GLN A 466 32.85 -11.14 10.78
C GLN A 466 32.74 -10.79 12.27
N ALA A 467 32.35 -9.56 12.60
CA ALA A 467 32.09 -9.17 13.98
C ALA A 467 30.94 -9.98 14.60
N ALA A 468 29.85 -10.20 13.86
CA ALA A 468 28.73 -11.02 14.33
C ALA A 468 29.13 -12.48 14.58
N MET A 469 29.91 -13.08 13.67
CA MET A 469 30.41 -14.46 13.85
C MET A 469 31.37 -14.58 15.03
N TYR A 470 32.24 -13.58 15.24
CA TYR A 470 33.06 -13.51 16.43
C TYR A 470 32.22 -13.36 17.71
N GLY A 471 31.16 -12.55 17.67
CA GLY A 471 30.23 -12.32 18.78
C GLY A 471 29.67 -13.59 19.42
N ILE A 472 29.37 -14.61 18.61
CA ILE A 472 28.85 -15.91 19.07
C ILE A 472 29.94 -16.96 19.30
N SER A 473 31.21 -16.59 19.12
CA SER A 473 32.32 -17.53 19.29
C SER A 473 32.68 -17.73 20.77
N PRO A 474 33.11 -18.93 21.18
CA PRO A 474 33.61 -19.15 22.54
C PRO A 474 34.83 -18.30 22.93
N GLN A 475 35.52 -17.73 21.93
CA GLN A 475 36.70 -16.88 22.12
C GLN A 475 36.35 -15.41 22.36
N MET A 476 35.07 -15.04 22.24
CA MET A 476 34.63 -13.67 22.39
C MET A 476 34.85 -13.16 23.80
N THR A 477 35.53 -12.02 23.89
CA THR A 477 35.67 -11.26 25.14
C THR A 477 35.06 -9.88 24.97
N TYR A 478 34.32 -9.43 25.99
CA TYR A 478 33.68 -8.11 26.02
C TYR A 478 34.02 -7.36 27.31
N THR A 479 33.78 -6.06 27.30
CA THR A 479 33.83 -5.19 28.48
C THR A 479 32.44 -4.65 28.78
N LEU A 480 32.05 -4.64 30.04
CA LEU A 480 30.81 -3.97 30.48
C LEU A 480 30.96 -2.45 30.31
N SER A 481 29.87 -1.78 29.92
CA SER A 481 29.85 -0.34 29.73
C SER A 481 28.81 0.30 30.65
N ASP A 482 29.20 1.36 31.36
CA ASP A 482 28.30 2.15 32.21
C ASP A 482 27.63 3.31 31.47
N LYS A 483 27.78 3.39 30.15
CA LYS A 483 27.38 4.56 29.37
C LYS A 483 25.96 4.43 28.83
N THR A 484 25.04 5.19 29.41
CA THR A 484 23.87 5.74 28.71
C THR A 484 24.20 7.18 28.30
N GLN A 485 24.92 7.37 27.20
CA GLN A 485 25.04 8.71 26.62
C GLN A 485 23.79 9.00 25.78
N LYS A 486 22.86 9.77 26.35
CA LYS A 486 21.87 10.50 25.53
C LYS A 486 22.60 11.66 24.87
N ARG A 487 22.54 11.72 23.53
CA ARG A 487 23.00 12.88 22.77
C ARG A 487 21.98 14.00 22.99
N THR A 488 22.37 15.06 23.70
CA THR A 488 21.52 16.25 23.85
C THR A 488 21.89 17.21 22.74
N GLU A 489 21.15 17.18 21.64
CA GLU A 489 21.26 18.22 20.61
C GLU A 489 20.53 19.47 21.11
N THR A 490 21.18 20.63 21.00
CA THR A 490 20.60 21.90 21.47
C THR A 490 19.81 22.52 20.34
N LEU A 491 18.57 22.93 20.62
CA LEU A 491 17.70 23.60 19.66
C LEU A 491 18.27 24.98 19.31
N GLU A 492 18.70 25.17 18.06
CA GLU A 492 19.15 26.48 17.53
C GLU A 492 17.94 27.38 17.25
N LYS A 493 18.09 28.69 17.49
CA LYS A 493 17.04 29.68 17.23
C LYS A 493 17.61 30.95 16.62
N THR A 494 16.81 31.63 15.80
CA THR A 494 17.08 33.01 15.34
C THR A 494 16.98 34.00 16.51
N ALA A 495 17.42 35.26 16.27
CA ALA A 495 17.37 36.32 17.29
C ALA A 495 15.95 36.68 17.75
N ASP A 496 14.98 36.56 16.86
CA ASP A 496 13.53 36.71 17.07
C ASP A 496 12.84 35.43 17.57
N GLY A 497 13.59 34.34 17.77
CA GLY A 497 13.15 33.15 18.49
C GLY A 497 12.58 32.01 17.64
N HIS A 498 12.66 32.12 16.30
CA HIS A 498 12.28 31.07 15.37
C HIS A 498 13.23 29.88 15.46
N ILE A 499 12.71 28.67 15.28
CA ILE A 499 13.50 27.44 15.35
C ILE A 499 14.35 27.28 14.09
N ILE A 500 15.59 26.82 14.24
CA ILE A 500 16.49 26.46 13.14
C ILE A 500 16.86 24.98 13.25
N TYR A 501 16.63 24.24 12.16
CA TYR A 501 17.14 22.89 11.96
C TYR A 501 18.25 22.89 10.91
N THR A 502 19.23 22.00 11.04
CA THR A 502 20.28 21.84 10.02
C THR A 502 19.85 20.77 9.01
N ARG A 503 19.95 21.08 7.71
CA ARG A 503 19.60 20.12 6.64
C ARG A 503 20.43 18.83 6.75
N GLY A 504 19.78 17.69 6.55
CA GLY A 504 20.41 16.36 6.60
C GLY A 504 20.89 15.95 7.99
N SER A 505 20.44 16.65 9.05
CA SER A 505 20.73 16.31 10.43
C SER A 505 19.44 15.90 11.14
N VAL A 506 19.58 14.97 12.11
CA VAL A 506 18.52 14.68 13.08
C VAL A 506 18.12 15.99 13.76
N ARG A 507 16.82 16.21 13.91
CA ARG A 507 16.29 17.44 14.48
C ARG A 507 16.14 17.29 15.99
N PRO A 508 16.56 18.28 16.80
CA PRO A 508 16.38 18.21 18.25
C PRO A 508 14.91 18.03 18.64
N GLY A 509 14.62 16.95 19.37
CA GLY A 509 13.26 16.62 19.82
C GLY A 509 12.50 15.66 18.90
N ASP A 510 13.01 15.39 17.70
CA ASP A 510 12.52 14.28 16.88
C ASP A 510 12.94 12.96 17.53
N GLN A 511 11.98 12.06 17.67
CA GLN A 511 12.17 10.73 18.23
C GLN A 511 11.31 9.77 17.41
N THR A 512 11.85 8.58 17.15
CA THR A 512 11.10 7.51 16.54
C THR A 512 10.19 6.87 17.57
N GLU A 513 8.91 6.69 17.25
CA GLU A 513 8.05 5.79 18.02
C GLU A 513 8.32 4.36 17.54
N ASN A 514 9.02 3.58 18.36
CA ASN A 514 9.30 2.19 18.05
C ASN A 514 8.10 1.29 18.38
N ALA A 515 7.93 0.23 17.60
CA ALA A 515 7.08 -0.89 17.96
C ALA A 515 7.48 -1.44 19.34
N PRO A 516 6.58 -2.14 20.06
CA PRO A 516 6.91 -2.80 21.33
C PRO A 516 7.82 -4.01 21.08
N GLU A 517 9.07 -3.74 20.73
CA GLU A 517 10.11 -4.70 20.43
C GLU A 517 10.63 -5.36 21.71
N ASN A 518 10.91 -6.66 21.63
CA ASN A 518 11.53 -7.38 22.73
C ASN A 518 13.03 -7.09 22.77
N ILE A 519 13.38 -5.92 23.33
CA ILE A 519 14.77 -5.56 23.58
C ILE A 519 15.28 -6.40 24.76
N PRO A 520 16.40 -7.14 24.61
CA PRO A 520 17.00 -7.88 25.73
C PRO A 520 17.21 -6.98 26.94
N GLN A 521 16.87 -7.49 28.13
CA GLN A 521 17.08 -6.76 29.38
C GLN A 521 18.41 -7.17 30.01
N GLY A 522 19.19 -6.21 30.46
CA GLY A 522 20.49 -6.47 31.09
C GLY A 522 21.44 -5.28 31.01
N GLN A 523 22.73 -5.54 31.26
CA GLN A 523 23.78 -4.53 31.20
C GLN A 523 24.34 -4.41 29.79
N ARG A 524 24.58 -3.17 29.32
CA ARG A 524 25.27 -2.92 28.06
C ARG A 524 26.73 -3.39 28.16
N ALA A 525 27.19 -4.06 27.12
CA ALA A 525 28.57 -4.48 26.93
C ALA A 525 29.04 -4.13 25.52
N THR A 526 30.35 -4.09 25.35
CA THR A 526 30.99 -3.86 24.05
C THR A 526 32.11 -4.86 23.84
N TYR A 527 32.23 -5.39 22.63
CA TYR A 527 33.45 -6.03 22.14
C TYR A 527 33.95 -5.34 20.87
N THR A 528 35.20 -5.62 20.48
CA THR A 528 35.76 -5.12 19.23
C THR A 528 36.41 -6.27 18.49
N TYR A 529 36.13 -6.36 17.19
CA TYR A 529 36.73 -7.35 16.29
C TYR A 529 37.31 -6.64 15.08
N ASN A 530 38.62 -6.78 14.85
CA ASN A 530 39.35 -6.11 13.75
C ASN A 530 39.06 -4.59 13.63
N GLY A 531 38.94 -3.91 14.77
CA GLY A 531 38.65 -2.48 14.82
C GLY A 531 37.16 -2.10 14.69
N PHE A 532 36.27 -3.08 14.46
CA PHE A 532 34.83 -2.89 14.42
C PHE A 532 34.22 -3.12 15.82
N ALA A 533 33.53 -2.13 16.36
CA ALA A 533 32.96 -2.19 17.71
C ALA A 533 31.50 -2.66 17.72
N VAL A 534 31.13 -3.61 18.57
CA VAL A 534 29.75 -4.06 18.71
C VAL A 534 29.29 -3.83 20.14
N SER A 535 28.28 -2.97 20.31
CA SER A 535 27.61 -2.73 21.57
C SER A 535 26.33 -3.55 21.65
N PHE A 536 26.14 -4.33 22.71
CA PHE A 536 25.04 -5.28 22.87
C PHE A 536 24.60 -5.37 24.34
N ILE A 537 23.56 -6.14 24.62
CA ILE A 537 23.04 -6.33 25.99
C ILE A 537 23.33 -7.76 26.44
N VAL A 538 23.96 -7.90 27.60
CA VAL A 538 24.22 -9.21 28.23
C VAL A 538 23.01 -9.58 29.10
N PRO A 539 22.29 -10.68 28.83
CA PRO A 539 21.16 -11.12 29.65
C PRO A 539 21.63 -11.51 31.06
N GLY A 540 21.07 -10.88 32.10
CA GLY A 540 21.45 -11.15 33.50
C GLY A 540 20.79 -10.16 34.47
N LYS A 541 20.48 -10.63 35.68
CA LYS A 541 19.61 -9.97 36.68
C LYS A 541 19.80 -8.46 36.70
N ALA A 542 18.68 -7.74 36.54
CA ALA A 542 18.55 -6.35 36.95
C ALA A 542 19.36 -6.16 38.23
N THR A 543 20.33 -5.25 38.19
CA THR A 543 21.01 -4.83 39.40
C THR A 543 19.93 -4.38 40.37
N ASP A 544 19.75 -5.12 41.46
CA ASP A 544 19.14 -4.60 42.68
C ASP A 544 19.96 -3.38 43.10
N THR A 545 19.66 -2.22 42.52
CA THR A 545 20.09 -0.94 43.05
C THR A 545 19.20 -0.66 44.25
N LYS A 546 19.74 -0.98 45.43
CA LYS A 546 19.29 -0.49 46.73
C LYS A 546 19.16 1.02 46.77
#